data_AF-A0A2M8BX33-F1
#
_entry.id   AF-A0A2M8BX33-F1
#
_cell.length_a   1.000
_cell.length_b   1.000
_cell.length_c   1.000
_cell.angle_alpha   90.00
_cell.angle_beta   90.00
_cell.angle_gamma   90.00
#
_symmetry.space_group_name_H-M   'P 1'
#
loop_
_entity.id
_entity.type
_entity.pdbx_description
1 polymer ?
#
loop_
_entity_poly.entity_id
_entity_poly.type
_entity_poly.pdbx_seq_one_letter_code
_entity_poly.pdbx_strand_id
1 'polypeptide(L)'
;MSVEFPFLRKVVNTDPGTCQISTVKVEVADSTTLFIKPSFSLPPHYICSRDNKYVGHVYPHAYSINEDGEILNRISWNYETPDSFVKDLLVSLTPKPVKKLVVVMAYVWWNYIEKYYEQGLDTYVGEFSHYEYQVYIYKEPKQGFKQLKSESDLASNVRIDDLLSISMAARLNTDAKKATDEIDKIKAEFKNRIGQSMWKHINASKSSGMKGHFGNTELLTFCSAGRVMLTFNRGKDNFTLIGDESDWKRTGVQSMHCTVLEAKEMVSEVIESWSPSKLLDDKKVWFG
;
A
#
# COMPACT_ATOMS: atom_id res chain seq x y z
N MET A 1 -14.25 27.38 -0.02
CA MET A 1 -14.55 25.95 -0.31
C MET A 1 -15.53 25.91 -1.47
N SER A 2 -15.14 25.20 -2.53
CA SER A 2 -15.76 25.33 -3.86
C SER A 2 -17.24 24.94 -3.88
N VAL A 3 -18.00 25.66 -4.70
CA VAL A 3 -19.43 25.40 -5.02
C VAL A 3 -19.66 23.97 -5.53
N GLU A 4 -18.60 23.27 -5.97
CA GLU A 4 -18.64 21.94 -6.58
C GLU A 4 -18.97 20.79 -5.61
N PHE A 5 -18.66 20.91 -4.31
CA PHE A 5 -18.85 19.80 -3.35
C PHE A 5 -19.52 20.25 -2.03
N PRO A 6 -20.84 20.54 -2.06
CA PRO A 6 -21.57 21.03 -0.89
C PRO A 6 -21.59 20.04 0.28
N PHE A 7 -21.44 18.73 0.01
CA PHE A 7 -21.36 17.69 1.04
C PHE A 7 -20.09 17.77 1.89
N LEU A 8 -19.04 18.48 1.47
CA LEU A 8 -17.77 18.52 2.21
C LEU A 8 -17.97 19.00 3.65
N ARG A 9 -18.80 20.02 3.86
CA ARG A 9 -19.14 20.52 5.20
C ARG A 9 -19.83 19.49 6.10
N LYS A 10 -20.37 18.41 5.53
CA LYS A 10 -21.00 17.31 6.26
C LYS A 10 -20.03 16.18 6.60
N VAL A 11 -18.92 16.05 5.86
CA VAL A 11 -17.93 14.96 6.05
C VAL A 11 -16.66 15.43 6.76
N VAL A 12 -16.34 16.72 6.73
CA VAL A 12 -15.29 17.33 7.56
C VAL A 12 -15.91 18.13 8.69
N ASN A 13 -15.33 18.07 9.89
CA ASN A 13 -15.79 18.90 11.00
C ASN A 13 -15.27 20.33 10.79
N THR A 14 -16.14 21.24 10.35
CA THR A 14 -15.76 22.63 10.04
C THR A 14 -16.04 23.61 11.16
N ASP A 15 -16.50 23.16 12.33
CA ASP A 15 -17.03 24.05 13.38
C ASP A 15 -16.43 23.78 14.77
N PRO A 16 -15.89 24.78 15.50
CA PRO A 16 -15.53 26.13 15.08
C PRO A 16 -14.00 26.32 14.97
N GLY A 17 -13.53 26.68 13.79
CA GLY A 17 -12.36 27.56 13.61
C GLY A 17 -10.95 26.96 13.68
N THR A 18 -10.75 25.77 14.21
CA THR A 18 -9.43 25.11 14.26
C THR A 18 -9.29 24.01 13.20
N CYS A 19 -9.93 24.18 12.03
CA CYS A 19 -9.94 23.19 10.97
C CYS A 19 -9.24 23.71 9.72
N GLN A 20 -8.27 22.96 9.24
CA GLN A 20 -7.57 23.21 7.99
C GLN A 20 -7.81 22.05 7.02
N ILE A 21 -8.31 22.33 5.81
CA ILE A 21 -8.29 21.34 4.72
C ILE A 21 -6.99 21.57 3.97
N SER A 22 -6.01 20.68 4.13
CA SER A 22 -4.70 20.82 3.49
C SER A 22 -4.70 20.33 2.05
N THR A 23 -5.56 19.36 1.71
CA THR A 23 -5.64 18.82 0.35
C THR A 23 -7.05 18.33 0.02
N VAL A 24 -7.49 18.63 -1.21
CA VAL A 24 -8.64 17.97 -1.84
C VAL A 24 -8.18 17.42 -3.18
N LYS A 25 -8.15 16.09 -3.31
CA LYS A 25 -7.85 15.40 -4.56
C LYS A 25 -9.13 14.84 -5.15
N VAL A 26 -9.34 15.01 -6.45
CA VAL A 26 -10.53 14.52 -7.15
C VAL A 26 -10.10 13.65 -8.32
N GLU A 27 -10.55 12.40 -8.33
CA GLU A 27 -10.16 11.41 -9.34
C GLU A 27 -11.38 10.58 -9.76
N VAL A 28 -11.26 9.87 -10.89
CA VAL A 28 -12.23 8.83 -11.25
C VAL A 28 -11.79 7.54 -10.59
N ALA A 29 -12.71 6.83 -9.94
CA ALA A 29 -12.37 5.59 -9.25
C ALA A 29 -11.93 4.50 -10.23
N ASP A 30 -10.95 3.71 -9.79
CA ASP A 30 -10.45 2.52 -10.47
C ASP A 30 -10.40 1.32 -9.50
N SER A 31 -9.87 0.19 -9.95
CA SER A 31 -9.84 -1.03 -9.13
C SER A 31 -9.02 -0.83 -7.86
N THR A 32 -7.92 -0.08 -7.92
CA THR A 32 -7.04 0.22 -6.78
C THR A 32 -7.76 1.05 -5.73
N THR A 33 -8.65 1.94 -6.16
CA THR A 33 -9.43 2.84 -5.29
C THR A 33 -10.19 2.08 -4.19
N LEU A 34 -10.68 0.87 -4.49
CA LEU A 34 -11.47 0.08 -3.56
C LEU A 34 -10.65 -0.55 -2.42
N PHE A 35 -9.33 -0.63 -2.60
CA PHE A 35 -8.38 -1.25 -1.68
C PHE A 35 -7.34 -0.24 -1.17
N ILE A 36 -7.63 1.06 -1.29
CA ILE A 36 -6.76 2.09 -0.73
C ILE A 36 -6.68 1.88 0.77
N LYS A 37 -5.49 1.47 1.20
CA LYS A 37 -5.07 1.60 2.57
C LYS A 37 -4.78 3.08 2.81
N PRO A 38 -5.37 3.71 3.84
CA PRO A 38 -4.88 4.98 4.35
C PRO A 38 -3.39 4.83 4.64
N SER A 39 -2.55 5.49 3.85
CA SER A 39 -1.10 5.28 3.85
C SER A 39 -0.46 5.86 5.11
N PHE A 40 -0.51 5.18 6.26
CA PHE A 40 0.14 5.65 7.49
C PHE A 40 0.77 4.56 8.37
N SER A 41 1.75 5.04 9.13
CA SER A 41 2.69 4.37 10.04
C SER A 41 2.07 3.38 11.02
N LEU A 42 2.90 2.43 11.45
CA LEU A 42 2.58 1.34 12.38
C LEU A 42 1.87 1.85 13.66
N PRO A 43 0.96 1.04 14.24
CA PRO A 43 0.35 1.34 15.54
C PRO A 43 1.40 1.36 16.69
N PRO A 44 1.22 2.16 17.77
CA PRO A 44 0.17 3.15 18.02
C PRO A 44 0.55 4.59 17.58
N HIS A 45 -0.45 5.29 17.06
CA HIS A 45 -0.33 6.43 16.14
C HIS A 45 0.02 7.77 16.80
N TYR A 46 1.31 8.02 16.97
CA TYR A 46 1.83 9.38 17.04
C TYR A 46 2.53 9.70 15.72
N ILE A 47 2.02 10.72 15.02
CA ILE A 47 2.76 11.36 13.94
C ILE A 47 3.33 12.67 14.46
N CYS A 48 4.46 13.09 13.93
CA CYS A 48 4.98 14.42 14.17
C CYS A 48 4.91 15.21 12.87
N SER A 49 4.63 16.52 12.97
CA SER A 49 4.82 17.40 11.84
C SER A 49 6.30 17.42 11.46
N ARG A 50 6.62 17.68 10.19
CA ARG A 50 8.01 17.67 9.69
C ARG A 50 8.94 18.64 10.42
N ASP A 51 8.37 19.72 10.96
CA ASP A 51 9.07 20.73 11.76
C ASP A 51 9.03 20.44 13.27
N ASN A 52 8.51 19.28 13.69
CA ASN A 52 8.36 18.84 15.08
C ASN A 52 7.58 19.82 15.98
N LYS A 53 6.75 20.69 15.40
CA LYS A 53 5.89 21.59 16.18
C LYS A 53 4.65 20.91 16.73
N TYR A 54 4.20 19.87 16.05
CA TYR A 54 2.97 19.18 16.39
C TYR A 54 3.19 17.68 16.52
N VAL A 55 2.50 17.10 17.47
CA VAL A 55 2.24 15.66 17.56
C VAL A 55 0.76 15.44 17.26
N GLY A 56 0.44 14.39 16.53
CA GLY A 56 -0.93 14.15 16.12
C GLY A 56 -1.34 12.69 16.03
N HIS A 57 -2.65 12.52 15.89
CA HIS A 57 -3.33 11.26 15.67
C HIS A 57 -4.13 11.32 14.36
N VAL A 58 -4.18 10.21 13.64
CA VAL A 58 -4.89 10.10 12.35
C VAL A 58 -6.15 9.26 12.52
N TYR A 59 -7.27 9.78 12.00
CA TYR A 59 -8.58 9.12 11.99
C TYR A 59 -9.12 9.07 10.56
N PRO A 60 -8.90 7.96 9.83
CA PRO A 60 -9.43 7.80 8.50
C PRO A 60 -10.93 7.44 8.54
N HIS A 61 -11.71 8.14 7.71
CA HIS A 61 -13.12 7.85 7.46
C HIS A 61 -13.37 7.75 5.97
N ALA A 62 -14.34 6.93 5.58
CA ALA A 62 -14.79 6.85 4.21
C ALA A 62 -16.32 6.98 4.15
N TYR A 63 -16.82 7.61 3.08
CA TYR A 63 -18.22 7.94 2.88
C TYR A 63 -18.66 7.54 1.47
N SER A 64 -19.88 7.04 1.33
CA SER A 64 -20.55 6.93 0.03
C SER A 64 -21.58 8.04 -0.11
N ILE A 65 -21.60 8.69 -1.28
CA ILE A 65 -22.40 9.89 -1.52
C ILE A 65 -23.17 9.74 -2.83
N ASN A 66 -24.44 10.12 -2.84
CA ASN A 66 -25.28 10.09 -4.05
C ASN A 66 -25.10 11.35 -4.93
N GLU A 67 -25.95 11.50 -5.93
CA GLU A 67 -25.93 12.64 -6.85
C GLU A 67 -26.23 13.98 -6.15
N ASP A 68 -27.19 13.96 -5.23
CA ASP A 68 -27.66 15.13 -4.47
C ASP A 68 -26.71 15.58 -3.35
N GLY A 69 -25.61 14.85 -3.11
CA GLY A 69 -24.68 15.13 -2.02
C GLY A 69 -25.17 14.64 -0.64
N GLU A 70 -26.09 13.69 -0.62
CA GLU A 70 -26.50 12.97 0.59
C GLU A 70 -25.47 11.89 0.93
N ILE A 71 -25.11 11.79 2.21
CA ILE A 71 -24.26 10.72 2.72
C ILE A 71 -25.12 9.48 2.90
N LEU A 72 -24.82 8.43 2.14
CA LEU A 72 -25.55 7.16 2.18
C LEU A 72 -24.98 6.21 3.25
N ASN A 73 -23.67 6.18 3.39
CA ASN A 73 -22.97 5.33 4.37
C ASN A 73 -21.68 6.01 4.84
N ARG A 74 -21.21 5.62 6.03
CA ARG A 74 -19.95 6.03 6.64
C ARG A 74 -19.29 4.84 7.29
N ILE A 75 -18.00 4.64 7.00
CA ILE A 75 -17.16 3.65 7.67
C ILE A 75 -15.96 4.37 8.28
N SER A 76 -15.59 3.98 9.49
CA SER A 76 -14.34 4.38 10.13
C SER A 76 -13.31 3.28 9.92
N TRP A 77 -12.05 3.66 9.74
CA TRP A 77 -10.99 2.68 9.52
C TRP A 77 -10.92 1.68 10.68
N ASN A 78 -10.89 0.39 10.33
CA ASN A 78 -10.67 -0.69 11.27
C ASN A 78 -9.27 -1.27 11.05
N TYR A 79 -8.42 -1.15 12.06
CA TYR A 79 -7.05 -1.65 12.03
C TYR A 79 -6.96 -3.18 11.94
N GLU A 80 -8.00 -3.89 12.34
CA GLU A 80 -8.06 -5.34 12.25
C GLU A 80 -8.38 -5.80 10.81
N THR A 81 -9.03 -4.97 10.00
CA THR A 81 -9.47 -5.33 8.64
C THR A 81 -9.10 -4.23 7.62
N PRO A 82 -7.81 -4.07 7.31
CA PRO A 82 -7.34 -2.92 6.53
C PRO A 82 -7.78 -2.95 5.05
N ASP A 83 -7.89 -4.13 4.44
CA ASP A 83 -7.97 -4.22 2.97
C ASP A 83 -9.38 -4.03 2.39
N SER A 84 -10.42 -3.92 3.22
CA SER A 84 -11.81 -3.82 2.74
C SER A 84 -12.44 -2.44 2.94
N PHE A 85 -11.71 -1.46 3.46
CA PHE A 85 -12.27 -0.19 3.94
C PHE A 85 -13.18 0.54 2.96
N VAL A 86 -12.70 0.80 1.73
CA VAL A 86 -13.51 1.50 0.71
C VAL A 86 -14.46 0.53 0.01
N LYS A 87 -14.03 -0.72 -0.24
CA LYS A 87 -14.86 -1.78 -0.85
C LYS A 87 -16.12 -2.10 -0.04
N ASP A 88 -16.06 -1.98 1.28
CA ASP A 88 -17.15 -2.25 2.22
C ASP A 88 -18.23 -1.16 2.21
N LEU A 89 -17.90 0.07 1.83
CA LEU A 89 -18.91 1.13 1.64
C LEU A 89 -19.92 0.76 0.57
N LEU A 90 -19.48 0.00 -0.43
CA LEU A 90 -20.30 -0.49 -1.54
C LEU A 90 -21.07 -1.77 -1.17
N VAL A 91 -21.12 -2.16 0.11
CA VAL A 91 -21.92 -3.31 0.60
C VAL A 91 -23.34 -2.88 1.00
N SER A 92 -23.68 -1.58 1.03
CA SER A 92 -24.96 -1.15 1.64
C SER A 92 -26.20 -1.39 0.77
N LEU A 93 -27.24 -1.90 1.45
CA LEU A 93 -28.64 -2.16 1.07
C LEU A 93 -29.44 -0.91 0.64
N THR A 94 -28.78 0.19 0.30
CA THR A 94 -29.43 1.48 0.05
C THR A 94 -30.00 1.53 -1.36
N PRO A 95 -31.29 1.93 -1.53
CA PRO A 95 -31.91 1.99 -2.85
C PRO A 95 -31.33 3.09 -3.76
N LYS A 96 -30.61 4.07 -3.19
CA LYS A 96 -30.03 5.19 -3.94
C LYS A 96 -28.66 4.83 -4.53
N PRO A 97 -28.37 5.20 -5.79
CA PRO A 97 -27.08 4.93 -6.41
C PRO A 97 -25.96 5.76 -5.76
N VAL A 98 -24.82 5.12 -5.52
CA VAL A 98 -23.58 5.80 -5.11
C VAL A 98 -22.98 6.49 -6.33
N LYS A 99 -22.65 7.78 -6.20
CA LYS A 99 -22.02 8.59 -7.26
C LYS A 99 -20.61 9.07 -6.93
N LYS A 100 -20.27 9.12 -5.64
CA LYS A 100 -18.93 9.46 -5.18
C LYS A 100 -18.57 8.60 -3.96
N LEU A 101 -17.30 8.22 -3.89
CA LEU A 101 -16.68 7.74 -2.67
C LEU A 101 -15.77 8.84 -2.16
N VAL A 102 -15.81 9.11 -0.85
CA VAL A 102 -14.98 10.16 -0.25
C VAL A 102 -14.19 9.56 0.89
N VAL A 103 -12.87 9.61 0.80
CA VAL A 103 -11.96 9.23 1.88
C VAL A 103 -11.44 10.50 2.54
N VAL A 104 -11.61 10.59 3.86
CA VAL A 104 -11.21 11.72 4.69
C VAL A 104 -10.18 11.24 5.69
N MET A 105 -8.96 11.78 5.59
CA MET A 105 -7.92 11.63 6.60
C MET A 105 -8.04 12.80 7.56
N ALA A 106 -8.53 12.56 8.78
CA ALA A 106 -8.61 13.57 9.82
C ALA A 106 -7.38 13.48 10.74
N TYR A 107 -6.54 14.49 10.73
CA TYR A 107 -5.43 14.65 11.63
C TYR A 107 -5.86 15.52 12.79
N VAL A 108 -5.65 15.06 14.01
CA VAL A 108 -5.85 15.84 15.22
C VAL A 108 -4.47 16.20 15.72
N TRP A 109 -4.17 17.49 15.82
CA TRP A 109 -2.85 17.99 16.16
C TRP A 109 -2.86 18.65 17.53
N TRP A 110 -1.83 18.36 18.31
CA TRP A 110 -1.51 19.00 19.59
C TRP A 110 -0.11 19.60 19.50
N ASN A 111 0.12 20.67 20.25
CA ASN A 111 1.44 21.29 20.33
C ASN A 111 2.44 20.29 20.93
N TYR A 112 3.58 20.12 20.27
CA TYR A 112 4.67 19.31 20.79
C TYR A 112 5.44 20.09 21.86
N ILE A 113 5.66 19.47 23.02
CA ILE A 113 6.46 20.04 24.11
C ILE A 113 7.87 19.49 24.03
N GLU A 114 8.79 20.31 23.52
CA GLU A 114 10.21 19.99 23.53
C GLU A 114 10.71 19.90 24.98
N LYS A 115 11.57 18.90 25.27
CA LYS A 115 12.18 18.69 26.61
C LYS A 115 11.16 18.54 27.75
N TYR A 116 9.99 17.96 27.48
CA TYR A 116 8.94 17.74 28.48
C TYR A 116 9.47 17.08 29.78
N TYR A 117 10.41 16.15 29.67
CA TYR A 117 11.06 15.49 30.80
C TYR A 117 11.89 16.46 31.67
N GLU A 118 12.58 17.45 31.08
CA GLU A 118 13.33 18.49 31.82
C GLU A 118 12.38 19.45 32.54
N GLN A 119 11.16 19.60 32.01
CA GLN A 119 10.10 20.40 32.60
C GLN A 119 9.30 19.63 33.68
N GLY A 120 9.65 18.37 33.95
CA GLY A 120 8.94 17.53 34.93
C GLY A 120 7.53 17.14 34.49
N LEU A 121 7.27 17.12 33.17
CA LEU A 121 5.99 16.72 32.61
C LEU A 121 5.98 15.22 32.29
N ASP A 122 4.80 14.60 32.41
CA ASP A 122 4.60 13.17 32.12
C ASP A 122 4.49 12.86 30.62
N THR A 123 4.17 13.87 29.80
CA THR A 123 3.94 13.71 28.36
C THR A 123 4.48 14.88 27.55
N TYR A 124 4.88 14.57 26.32
CA TYR A 124 5.32 15.54 25.30
C TYR A 124 4.16 16.16 24.51
N VAL A 125 2.92 15.72 24.79
CA VAL A 125 1.69 16.22 24.15
C VAL A 125 1.18 17.43 24.94
N GLY A 126 1.19 18.61 24.31
CA GLY A 126 0.66 19.84 24.86
C GLY A 126 -0.80 20.10 24.49
N GLU A 127 -1.18 21.38 24.48
CA GLU A 127 -2.56 21.79 24.17
C GLU A 127 -2.97 21.42 22.75
N PHE A 128 -4.26 21.15 22.57
CA PHE A 128 -4.85 20.95 21.24
C PHE A 128 -4.57 22.18 20.37
N SER A 129 -4.16 21.93 19.13
CA SER A 129 -3.86 22.96 18.15
C SER A 129 -4.98 23.07 17.12
N HIS A 130 -5.16 22.03 16.30
CA HIS A 130 -6.10 22.06 15.19
C HIS A 130 -6.40 20.66 14.63
N TYR A 131 -7.47 20.59 13.84
CA TYR A 131 -7.72 19.51 12.91
C TYR A 131 -7.14 19.87 11.55
N GLU A 132 -6.43 18.93 10.93
CA GLU A 132 -6.07 19.01 9.52
C GLU A 132 -6.79 17.89 8.75
N TYR A 133 -7.25 18.17 7.53
CA TYR A 133 -7.96 17.21 6.71
C TYR A 133 -7.32 17.06 5.33
N GLN A 134 -7.05 15.82 4.93
CA GLN A 134 -6.83 15.47 3.53
C GLN A 134 -8.04 14.71 3.01
N VAL A 135 -8.60 15.18 1.90
CA VAL A 135 -9.83 14.64 1.32
C VAL A 135 -9.56 14.11 -0.07
N TYR A 136 -9.94 12.87 -0.33
CA TYR A 136 -9.91 12.23 -1.63
C TYR A 136 -11.34 11.95 -2.07
N ILE A 137 -11.73 12.49 -3.23
CA ILE A 137 -13.06 12.34 -3.81
C ILE A 137 -12.94 11.51 -5.08
N TYR A 138 -13.47 10.30 -5.06
CA TYR A 138 -13.51 9.40 -6.20
C TYR A 138 -14.88 9.48 -6.87
N LYS A 139 -14.91 10.00 -8.09
CA LYS A 139 -16.10 10.05 -8.96
C LYS A 139 -16.39 8.66 -9.52
N GLU A 140 -17.67 8.35 -9.70
CA GLU A 140 -18.11 7.10 -10.33
C GLU A 140 -17.47 6.93 -11.72
N PRO A 141 -16.90 5.75 -12.04
CA PRO A 141 -16.38 5.47 -13.37
C PRO A 141 -17.52 5.19 -14.36
N LYS A 142 -17.22 5.15 -15.67
CA LYS A 142 -18.24 4.95 -16.71
C LYS A 142 -19.06 3.67 -16.52
N GLN A 143 -18.42 2.59 -16.07
CA GLN A 143 -19.04 1.30 -15.79
C GLN A 143 -19.84 1.27 -14.46
N GLY A 144 -19.73 2.32 -13.65
CA GLY A 144 -20.36 2.40 -12.35
C GLY A 144 -19.60 1.66 -11.24
N PHE A 145 -19.87 2.04 -9.98
CA PHE A 145 -19.20 1.43 -8.82
C PHE A 145 -19.53 -0.05 -8.63
N LYS A 146 -20.75 -0.47 -9.01
CA LYS A 146 -21.17 -1.87 -8.89
C LYS A 146 -20.32 -2.78 -9.78
N GLN A 147 -20.15 -2.41 -11.04
CA GLN A 147 -19.33 -3.17 -11.98
C GLN A 147 -17.86 -3.11 -11.59
N LEU A 148 -17.36 -1.93 -11.20
CA LEU A 148 -16.00 -1.78 -10.69
C LEU A 148 -15.72 -2.75 -9.53
N LYS A 149 -16.62 -2.83 -8.55
CA LYS A 149 -16.48 -3.75 -7.42
C LYS A 149 -16.48 -5.21 -7.83
N SER A 150 -17.34 -5.61 -8.77
CA SER A 150 -17.39 -7.01 -9.23
C SER A 150 -16.16 -7.41 -10.03
N GLU A 151 -15.53 -6.46 -10.72
CA GLU A 151 -14.37 -6.70 -11.56
C GLU A 151 -13.05 -6.58 -10.78
N SER A 152 -13.04 -5.95 -9.60
CA SER A 152 -11.81 -5.72 -8.85
C SER A 152 -11.42 -6.91 -7.97
N ASP A 153 -10.19 -7.41 -8.18
CA ASP A 153 -9.65 -8.61 -7.56
C ASP A 153 -8.16 -8.44 -7.22
N LEU A 154 -7.83 -8.60 -5.94
CA LEU A 154 -6.47 -8.53 -5.41
C LEU A 154 -5.53 -9.57 -6.03
N ALA A 155 -6.06 -10.72 -6.47
CA ALA A 155 -5.25 -11.79 -7.04
C ALA A 155 -4.94 -11.60 -8.52
N SER A 156 -5.52 -10.61 -9.20
CA SER A 156 -5.37 -10.50 -10.66
C SER A 156 -5.18 -9.08 -11.20
N ASN A 157 -5.92 -8.07 -10.73
CA ASN A 157 -5.97 -6.77 -11.43
C ASN A 157 -5.90 -5.54 -10.52
N VAL A 158 -5.62 -5.73 -9.24
CA VAL A 158 -5.34 -4.63 -8.31
C VAL A 158 -3.83 -4.56 -8.07
N ARG A 159 -3.29 -3.34 -8.17
CA ARG A 159 -1.90 -3.07 -7.80
C ARG A 159 -1.77 -3.11 -6.29
N ILE A 160 -0.79 -3.87 -5.82
CA ILE A 160 -0.44 -3.99 -4.40
C ILE A 160 0.79 -3.14 -4.16
N ASP A 161 0.69 -2.18 -3.24
CA ASP A 161 1.80 -1.27 -2.88
C ASP A 161 2.50 -1.67 -1.57
N ASP A 162 1.95 -2.64 -0.82
CA ASP A 162 2.55 -3.20 0.39
C ASP A 162 1.96 -4.58 0.73
N LEU A 163 2.80 -5.63 0.67
CA LEU A 163 2.37 -7.00 0.98
C LEU A 163 2.25 -7.29 2.48
N LEU A 164 2.94 -6.53 3.35
CA LEU A 164 2.88 -6.76 4.79
C LEU A 164 1.43 -6.59 5.29
N SER A 165 0.77 -5.56 4.79
CA SER A 165 -0.63 -5.26 5.07
C SER A 165 -1.57 -6.39 4.66
N ILE A 166 -1.40 -6.89 3.43
CA ILE A 166 -2.21 -7.99 2.88
C ILE A 166 -2.01 -9.27 3.68
N SER A 167 -0.77 -9.57 4.08
CA SER A 167 -0.45 -10.77 4.85
C SER A 167 -1.14 -10.78 6.22
N MET A 168 -1.24 -9.62 6.87
CA MET A 168 -1.96 -9.48 8.14
C MET A 168 -3.48 -9.66 7.94
N ALA A 169 -4.03 -9.09 6.87
CA ALA A 169 -5.46 -9.15 6.55
C ALA A 169 -5.93 -10.52 6.04
N ALA A 170 -5.04 -11.35 5.49
CA ALA A 170 -5.37 -12.65 4.90
C ALA A 170 -6.11 -13.63 5.84
N ARG A 171 -6.04 -13.42 7.16
CA ARG A 171 -6.80 -14.22 8.14
C ARG A 171 -8.28 -13.85 8.20
N LEU A 172 -8.64 -12.65 7.77
CA LEU A 172 -9.96 -12.04 7.95
C LEU A 172 -10.62 -11.69 6.61
N ASN A 173 -9.84 -11.56 5.54
CA ASN A 173 -10.30 -11.16 4.22
C ASN A 173 -9.97 -12.23 3.17
N THR A 174 -10.99 -12.70 2.45
CA THR A 174 -10.87 -13.75 1.44
C THR A 174 -10.11 -13.33 0.19
N ASP A 175 -10.19 -12.06 -0.22
CA ASP A 175 -9.44 -11.53 -1.36
C ASP A 175 -7.94 -11.43 -1.01
N ALA A 176 -7.62 -10.92 0.18
CA ALA A 176 -6.24 -10.87 0.68
C ALA A 176 -5.64 -12.28 0.81
N LYS A 177 -6.43 -13.25 1.27
CA LYS A 177 -6.04 -14.66 1.33
C LYS A 177 -5.72 -15.22 -0.06
N LYS A 178 -6.61 -15.02 -1.04
CA LYS A 178 -6.40 -15.49 -2.42
C LYS A 178 -5.12 -14.90 -3.03
N ALA A 179 -4.90 -13.59 -2.88
CA ALA A 179 -3.68 -12.94 -3.38
C ALA A 179 -2.42 -13.53 -2.73
N THR A 180 -2.45 -13.75 -1.41
CA THR A 180 -1.32 -14.38 -0.68
C THR A 180 -1.06 -15.81 -1.18
N ASP A 181 -2.12 -16.61 -1.37
CA ASP A 181 -2.01 -17.99 -1.84
C ASP A 181 -1.40 -18.05 -3.26
N GLU A 182 -1.75 -17.12 -4.16
CA GLU A 182 -1.13 -17.03 -5.50
C GLU A 182 0.35 -16.59 -5.43
N ILE A 183 0.68 -15.64 -4.58
CA ILE A 183 2.07 -15.21 -4.35
C ILE A 183 2.93 -16.36 -3.82
N ASP A 184 2.39 -17.19 -2.91
CA ASP A 184 3.09 -18.35 -2.41
C ASP A 184 3.33 -19.43 -3.48
N LYS A 185 2.40 -19.59 -4.44
CA LYS A 185 2.63 -20.45 -5.62
C LYS A 185 3.77 -19.93 -6.49
N ILE A 186 3.79 -18.63 -6.81
CA ILE A 186 4.85 -17.99 -7.60
C ILE A 186 6.23 -18.23 -6.95
N LYS A 187 6.32 -18.02 -5.63
CA LYS A 187 7.55 -18.25 -4.87
C LYS A 187 7.98 -19.71 -4.91
N ALA A 188 7.06 -20.63 -4.69
CA ALA A 188 7.36 -22.05 -4.70
C ALA A 188 7.91 -22.48 -6.07
N GLU A 189 7.31 -21.99 -7.16
CA GLU A 189 7.76 -22.26 -8.51
C GLU A 189 9.19 -21.76 -8.76
N PHE A 190 9.46 -20.50 -8.41
CA PHE A 190 10.79 -19.91 -8.52
C PHE A 190 11.87 -20.72 -7.76
N LYS A 191 11.59 -21.04 -6.49
CA LYS A 191 12.47 -21.83 -5.63
C LYS A 191 12.80 -23.18 -6.27
N ASN A 192 11.76 -23.90 -6.70
CA ASN A 192 11.89 -25.26 -7.22
C ASN A 192 12.64 -25.31 -8.56
N ARG A 193 12.46 -24.29 -9.39
CA ARG A 193 12.99 -24.31 -10.76
C ARG A 193 14.39 -23.73 -10.90
N ILE A 194 14.68 -22.60 -10.26
CA ILE A 194 15.94 -21.89 -10.49
C ILE A 194 16.69 -21.49 -9.21
N GLY A 195 16.01 -21.47 -8.06
CA GLY A 195 16.57 -21.03 -6.78
C GLY A 195 17.93 -21.64 -6.43
N GLN A 196 18.08 -22.97 -6.53
CA GLN A 196 19.35 -23.63 -6.23
C GLN A 196 20.50 -23.18 -7.15
N SER A 197 20.24 -23.07 -8.46
CA SER A 197 21.27 -22.71 -9.44
C SER A 197 21.68 -21.23 -9.32
N MET A 198 20.71 -20.37 -9.05
CA MET A 198 20.96 -18.94 -8.85
C MET A 198 21.78 -18.70 -7.58
N TRP A 199 21.45 -19.33 -6.45
CA TRP A 199 22.24 -19.18 -5.23
C TRP A 199 23.69 -19.63 -5.39
N LYS A 200 23.92 -20.72 -6.13
CA LYS A 200 25.28 -21.16 -6.46
C LYS A 200 26.06 -20.09 -7.23
N HIS A 201 25.41 -19.42 -8.18
CA HIS A 201 26.01 -18.35 -8.95
C HIS A 201 26.29 -17.12 -8.08
N ILE A 202 25.31 -16.70 -7.28
CA ILE A 202 25.42 -15.55 -6.37
C ILE A 202 26.56 -15.76 -5.37
N ASN A 203 26.63 -16.93 -4.73
CA ASN A 203 27.67 -17.24 -3.75
C ASN A 203 29.07 -17.38 -4.37
N ALA A 204 29.15 -17.63 -5.68
CA ALA A 204 30.42 -17.67 -6.41
C ALA A 204 30.84 -16.28 -6.95
N SER A 205 29.92 -15.31 -7.01
CA SER A 205 30.23 -13.95 -7.46
C SER A 205 31.12 -13.23 -6.46
N LYS A 206 32.01 -12.38 -6.97
CA LYS A 206 32.83 -11.47 -6.15
C LYS A 206 32.12 -10.13 -5.91
N SER A 207 30.94 -9.97 -6.48
CA SER A 207 30.15 -8.75 -6.42
C SER A 207 28.92 -8.99 -5.55
N SER A 208 28.62 -8.03 -4.67
CA SER A 208 27.41 -8.05 -3.85
C SER A 208 26.16 -7.73 -4.66
N GLY A 209 26.29 -7.09 -5.83
CA GLY A 209 25.19 -6.76 -6.73
C GLY A 209 25.40 -7.38 -8.11
N MET A 210 24.33 -7.96 -8.66
CA MET A 210 24.27 -8.42 -10.04
C MET A 210 22.93 -8.02 -10.66
N LYS A 211 22.90 -7.92 -11.98
CA LYS A 211 21.66 -7.74 -12.75
C LYS A 211 21.67 -8.54 -14.04
N GLY A 212 20.50 -8.91 -14.54
CA GLY A 212 20.38 -9.62 -15.80
C GLY A 212 19.02 -9.38 -16.45
N HIS A 213 18.99 -9.43 -17.78
CA HIS A 213 17.75 -9.29 -18.55
C HIS A 213 17.25 -10.66 -19.03
N PHE A 214 15.98 -10.92 -18.76
CA PHE A 214 15.26 -12.14 -19.10
C PHE A 214 14.01 -11.74 -19.87
N GLY A 215 14.16 -11.59 -21.19
CA GLY A 215 13.09 -11.01 -22.02
C GLY A 215 12.84 -9.56 -21.63
N ASN A 216 11.61 -9.25 -21.22
CA ASN A 216 11.19 -7.92 -20.76
C ASN A 216 11.42 -7.68 -19.26
N THR A 217 11.76 -8.70 -18.49
CA THR A 217 12.02 -8.58 -17.05
C THR A 217 13.52 -8.44 -16.76
N GLU A 218 13.87 -7.42 -16.00
CA GLU A 218 15.18 -7.29 -15.38
C GLU A 218 15.14 -7.94 -13.99
N LEU A 219 16.09 -8.83 -13.71
CA LEU A 219 16.31 -9.37 -12.37
C LEU A 219 17.53 -8.68 -11.76
N LEU A 220 17.31 -7.98 -10.65
CA LEU A 220 18.36 -7.45 -9.78
C LEU A 220 18.56 -8.39 -8.59
N THR A 221 19.80 -8.72 -8.29
CA THR A 221 20.15 -9.49 -7.10
C THR A 221 21.14 -8.71 -6.25
N PHE A 222 20.92 -8.64 -4.94
CA PHE A 222 21.82 -7.94 -4.04
C PHE A 222 21.98 -8.65 -2.70
N CYS A 223 23.23 -8.85 -2.29
CA CYS A 223 23.60 -9.48 -1.03
C CYS A 223 24.02 -8.43 0.00
N SER A 224 23.37 -8.44 1.16
CA SER A 224 23.72 -7.56 2.28
C SER A 224 23.31 -8.20 3.60
N ALA A 225 24.21 -8.16 4.58
CA ALA A 225 23.96 -8.61 5.95
C ALA A 225 23.35 -10.03 6.07
N GLY A 226 23.84 -11.00 5.28
CA GLY A 226 23.34 -12.39 5.34
C GLY A 226 22.01 -12.59 4.61
N ARG A 227 21.64 -11.65 3.71
CA ARG A 227 20.37 -11.65 2.98
C ARG A 227 20.61 -11.41 1.50
N VAL A 228 19.86 -12.12 0.66
CA VAL A 228 19.81 -11.93 -0.78
C VAL A 228 18.47 -11.31 -1.16
N MET A 229 18.47 -10.10 -1.68
CA MET A 229 17.31 -9.47 -2.30
C MET A 229 17.27 -9.81 -3.78
N LEU A 230 16.10 -10.18 -4.28
CA LEU A 230 15.84 -10.55 -5.67
C LEU A 230 14.68 -9.70 -6.16
N THR A 231 14.98 -8.67 -6.94
CA THR A 231 13.97 -7.73 -7.45
C THR A 231 13.71 -8.01 -8.92
N PHE A 232 12.49 -8.37 -9.25
CA PHE A 232 11.99 -8.53 -10.61
C PHE A 232 11.38 -7.20 -11.02
N ASN A 233 11.90 -6.57 -12.07
CA ASN A 233 11.50 -5.26 -12.55
C ASN A 233 10.96 -5.34 -13.98
N ARG A 234 9.85 -4.65 -14.24
CA ARG A 234 9.34 -4.37 -15.58
C ARG A 234 8.71 -2.98 -15.62
N GLY A 235 9.45 -2.00 -16.15
CA GLY A 235 9.00 -0.62 -16.20
C GLY A 235 8.84 0.00 -14.81
N LYS A 236 7.59 0.28 -14.40
CA LYS A 236 7.27 0.81 -13.06
C LYS A 236 6.95 -0.28 -12.04
N ASP A 237 6.86 -1.52 -12.50
CA ASP A 237 6.38 -2.65 -11.71
C ASP A 237 7.55 -3.40 -11.11
N ASN A 238 7.44 -3.70 -9.83
CA ASN A 238 8.45 -4.49 -9.13
C ASN A 238 7.85 -5.51 -8.18
N PHE A 239 8.59 -6.60 -8.02
CA PHE A 239 8.32 -7.65 -7.05
C PHE A 239 9.65 -8.08 -6.44
N THR A 240 9.76 -8.06 -5.11
CA THR A 240 11.02 -8.36 -4.43
C THR A 240 10.87 -9.57 -3.53
N LEU A 241 11.68 -10.60 -3.77
CA LEU A 241 11.89 -11.69 -2.83
C LEU A 241 13.11 -11.40 -1.96
N ILE A 242 13.09 -11.87 -0.72
CA ILE A 242 14.24 -11.87 0.18
C ILE A 242 14.55 -13.29 0.60
N GLY A 243 15.80 -13.70 0.51
CA GLY A 243 16.27 -15.00 0.97
C GLY A 243 17.44 -14.92 1.92
N ASP A 244 17.71 -16.02 2.61
CA ASP A 244 18.91 -16.19 3.41
C ASP A 244 20.09 -16.55 2.49
N GLU A 245 21.25 -15.90 2.67
CA GLU A 245 22.47 -16.23 1.90
C GLU A 245 22.89 -17.70 2.08
N SER A 246 22.64 -18.27 3.25
CA SER A 246 22.98 -19.66 3.58
C SER A 246 21.96 -20.70 3.10
N ASP A 247 20.71 -20.29 2.86
CA ASP A 247 19.61 -21.21 2.56
C ASP A 247 18.59 -20.60 1.58
N TRP A 248 18.71 -21.00 0.31
CA TRP A 248 17.80 -20.61 -0.78
C TRP A 248 16.33 -21.00 -0.54
N LYS A 249 16.07 -21.99 0.32
CA LYS A 249 14.69 -22.41 0.65
C LYS A 249 13.98 -21.37 1.51
N ARG A 250 14.73 -20.62 2.32
CA ARG A 250 14.23 -19.55 3.21
C ARG A 250 14.06 -18.26 2.45
N THR A 251 13.18 -18.29 1.46
CA THR A 251 12.79 -17.13 0.65
C THR A 251 11.37 -16.69 0.96
N GLY A 252 11.23 -15.41 1.31
CA GLY A 252 9.97 -14.70 1.53
C GLY A 252 9.78 -13.60 0.49
N VAL A 253 8.63 -12.93 0.54
CA VAL A 253 8.46 -11.66 -0.18
C VAL A 253 8.90 -10.52 0.73
N GLN A 254 9.61 -9.57 0.17
CA GLN A 254 10.02 -8.34 0.84
C GLN A 254 9.11 -7.17 0.48
N SER A 255 8.83 -6.99 -0.81
CA SER A 255 7.98 -5.90 -1.31
C SER A 255 7.30 -6.28 -2.61
N MET A 256 6.24 -5.55 -2.92
CA MET A 256 5.50 -5.68 -4.17
C MET A 256 4.93 -4.31 -4.51
N HIS A 257 5.11 -3.91 -5.76
CA HIS A 257 4.53 -2.72 -6.36
C HIS A 257 4.10 -3.05 -7.79
N CYS A 258 3.12 -3.95 -7.90
CA CYS A 258 2.56 -4.46 -9.17
C CYS A 258 1.27 -5.22 -8.88
N THR A 259 0.63 -5.81 -9.91
CA THR A 259 -0.45 -6.79 -9.71
C THR A 259 0.15 -8.19 -9.47
N VAL A 260 -0.62 -9.10 -8.86
CA VAL A 260 -0.17 -10.51 -8.69
C VAL A 260 0.07 -11.18 -10.04
N LEU A 261 -0.75 -10.86 -11.04
CA LEU A 261 -0.57 -11.34 -12.40
C LEU A 261 0.77 -10.87 -12.99
N GLU A 262 1.10 -9.60 -12.85
CA GLU A 262 2.37 -9.05 -13.33
C GLU A 262 3.56 -9.68 -12.60
N ALA A 263 3.49 -9.84 -11.27
CA ALA A 263 4.51 -10.56 -10.51
C ALA A 263 4.71 -12.00 -11.02
N LYS A 264 3.61 -12.71 -11.33
CA LYS A 264 3.67 -14.05 -11.91
C LYS A 264 4.38 -14.03 -13.26
N GLU A 265 3.99 -13.13 -14.15
CA GLU A 265 4.57 -13.03 -15.50
C GLU A 265 6.07 -12.69 -15.46
N MET A 266 6.48 -11.76 -14.60
CA MET A 266 7.90 -11.42 -14.42
C MET A 266 8.72 -12.62 -13.91
N VAL A 267 8.19 -13.34 -12.91
CA VAL A 267 8.89 -14.51 -12.34
C VAL A 267 8.94 -15.66 -13.34
N SER A 268 7.84 -15.96 -14.03
CA SER A 268 7.79 -17.00 -15.07
C SER A 268 8.76 -16.70 -16.21
N GLU A 269 8.85 -15.45 -16.66
CA GLU A 269 9.79 -15.06 -17.73
C GLU A 269 11.25 -15.32 -17.34
N VAL A 270 11.63 -14.99 -16.10
CA VAL A 270 12.96 -15.30 -15.55
C VAL A 270 13.19 -16.81 -15.49
N ILE A 271 12.22 -17.58 -15.01
CA ILE A 271 12.30 -19.05 -14.89
C ILE A 271 12.48 -19.70 -16.27
N GLU A 272 11.73 -19.25 -17.27
CA GLU A 272 11.74 -19.80 -18.63
C GLU A 272 13.03 -19.42 -19.38
N SER A 273 13.52 -18.21 -19.17
CA SER A 273 14.72 -17.68 -19.83
C SER A 273 16.01 -17.91 -19.03
N TRP A 274 15.96 -18.68 -17.95
CA TRP A 274 17.03 -18.76 -16.98
C TRP A 274 18.34 -19.29 -17.56
N SER A 275 19.39 -18.48 -17.43
CA SER A 275 20.78 -18.89 -17.66
C SER A 275 21.66 -18.07 -16.72
N PRO A 276 22.52 -18.69 -15.91
CA PRO A 276 23.42 -17.95 -15.01
C PRO A 276 24.30 -16.93 -15.74
N SER A 277 24.65 -17.18 -17.01
CA SER A 277 25.45 -16.24 -17.82
C SER A 277 24.76 -14.92 -18.15
N LYS A 278 23.43 -14.83 -17.96
CA LYS A 278 22.68 -13.58 -18.15
C LYS A 278 22.78 -12.65 -16.95
N LEU A 279 23.15 -13.16 -15.78
CA LEU A 279 23.47 -12.32 -14.63
C LEU A 279 24.88 -11.76 -14.80
N LEU A 280 24.99 -10.44 -14.66
CA LEU A 280 26.21 -9.67 -14.80
C LEU A 280 26.52 -9.00 -13.46
N ASP A 281 27.77 -9.11 -13.03
CA ASP A 281 28.31 -8.42 -11.87
C ASP A 281 28.23 -6.89 -12.07
N ASP A 282 27.44 -6.19 -11.26
CA ASP A 282 27.35 -4.74 -11.27
C ASP A 282 27.41 -4.19 -9.84
N LYS A 283 28.54 -3.57 -9.49
CA LYS A 283 28.78 -3.00 -8.15
C LYS A 283 27.91 -1.76 -7.86
N LYS A 284 27.05 -1.31 -8.78
CA LYS A 284 26.30 -0.05 -8.68
C LYS A 284 24.77 -0.20 -8.57
N VAL A 285 24.26 -1.35 -8.14
CA VAL A 285 22.81 -1.45 -7.84
C VAL A 285 22.52 -0.68 -6.56
N TRP A 286 22.12 0.58 -6.69
CA TRP A 286 21.60 1.38 -5.57
C TRP A 286 20.10 1.09 -5.43
N PHE A 287 19.69 0.54 -4.30
CA PHE A 287 18.29 0.57 -3.88
C PHE A 287 18.04 1.99 -3.36
N GLY A 288 17.27 2.76 -4.13
CA GLY A 288 16.74 4.05 -3.71
C GLY A 288 15.64 3.88 -2.68
#